data_AF-A0A605UXF9-F1
#
_entry.id   AF-A0A605UXF9-F1
#
_cell.length_a   1.000
_cell.length_b   1.000
_cell.length_c   1.000
_cell.angle_alpha   90.00
_cell.angle_beta   90.00
_cell.angle_gamma   90.00
#
_symmetry.space_group_name_H-M   'P 1'
#
loop_
_entity.id
_entity.type
_entity.pdbx_description
1 polymer ?
#
loop_
_entity_poly.entity_id
_entity_poly.type
_entity_poly.pdbx_seq_one_letter_code
_entity_poly.pdbx_strand_id
1 'polypeptide(L)'
;MTAINSPPLCCGGRIFTDFAMCNCFSKNLRLAEMGNTSGKLAIIGNVKTDNDKCAVIVKTGSNANGKYRIWSDGSIDMWGNGIANVNGDALVNYPIALPAAAQNITTTPAALSTGTTRPITSVMVVTDLTTATKATFIVKRSDGTTSADGFYWSVNYAAF
;
A
#
# COMPACT_ATOMS: atom_id res chain seq x y z
N MET A 1 -67.67 -1.45 -26.47
CA MET A 1 -66.34 -2.06 -26.70
C MET A 1 -65.40 -0.93 -27.04
N THR A 2 -64.76 -0.36 -26.02
CA THR A 2 -63.92 0.84 -26.09
C THR A 2 -62.47 0.42 -26.27
N ALA A 3 -61.85 0.83 -27.37
CA ALA A 3 -60.44 0.59 -27.64
C ALA A 3 -59.57 1.43 -26.68
N ILE A 4 -58.64 0.78 -26.00
CA ILE A 4 -57.58 1.44 -25.23
C ILE A 4 -56.62 2.03 -26.26
N ASN A 5 -56.65 3.36 -26.43
CA ASN A 5 -55.67 4.07 -27.22
C ASN A 5 -54.33 4.09 -26.46
N SER A 6 -53.42 3.19 -26.82
CA SER A 6 -52.01 3.32 -26.43
C SER A 6 -51.39 4.54 -27.14
N PRO A 7 -50.61 5.38 -26.46
CA PRO A 7 -49.90 6.48 -27.12
C PRO A 7 -48.90 5.91 -28.14
N PRO A 8 -48.66 6.61 -29.27
CA PRO A 8 -47.73 6.15 -30.28
C PRO A 8 -46.32 6.11 -29.69
N LEU A 9 -45.66 4.97 -29.86
CA LEU A 9 -44.27 4.77 -29.53
C LEU A 9 -43.41 5.68 -30.44
N CYS A 10 -43.11 6.89 -29.97
CA CYS A 10 -41.93 7.64 -30.41
C CYS A 10 -40.67 6.99 -29.79
N CYS A 11 -40.48 5.68 -30.01
CA CYS A 11 -39.51 4.84 -29.31
C CYS A 11 -38.52 4.18 -30.27
N GLY A 12 -37.88 4.98 -31.13
CA GLY A 12 -36.75 4.54 -31.97
C GLY A 12 -35.42 5.24 -31.72
N GLY A 13 -35.39 6.30 -30.88
CA GLY A 13 -34.21 7.17 -30.77
C GLY A 13 -33.56 7.26 -29.39
N ARG A 14 -34.33 7.08 -28.30
CA ARG A 14 -33.79 7.32 -26.94
C ARG A 14 -32.83 6.24 -26.47
N ILE A 15 -33.16 4.96 -26.73
CA ILE A 15 -32.28 3.85 -26.36
C ILE A 15 -30.90 3.99 -27.06
N PHE A 16 -30.86 4.31 -28.35
CA PHE A 16 -29.59 4.45 -29.07
C PHE A 16 -28.81 5.72 -28.69
N THR A 17 -29.48 6.81 -28.34
CA THR A 17 -28.80 8.01 -27.83
C THR A 17 -28.23 7.78 -26.44
N ASP A 18 -28.94 7.06 -25.58
CA ASP A 18 -28.44 6.68 -24.25
C ASP A 18 -27.21 5.75 -24.34
N PHE A 19 -27.22 4.76 -25.25
CA PHE A 19 -26.05 3.91 -25.51
C PHE A 19 -24.87 4.70 -26.09
N ALA A 20 -25.11 5.64 -27.00
CA ALA A 20 -24.05 6.49 -27.55
C ALA A 20 -23.44 7.41 -26.49
N MET A 21 -24.25 7.97 -25.58
CA MET A 21 -23.77 8.79 -24.45
C MET A 21 -22.97 7.95 -23.45
N CYS A 22 -23.40 6.73 -23.12
CA CYS A 22 -22.63 5.80 -22.29
C CYS A 22 -21.29 5.42 -22.94
N ASN A 23 -21.24 5.26 -24.27
CA ASN A 23 -20.01 4.96 -24.99
C ASN A 23 -19.05 6.17 -25.04
N CYS A 24 -19.58 7.39 -25.15
CA CYS A 24 -18.76 8.61 -25.05
C CYS A 24 -18.22 8.84 -23.62
N PHE A 25 -19.03 8.58 -22.60
CA PHE A 25 -18.63 8.70 -21.19
C PHE A 25 -17.49 7.72 -20.85
N SER A 26 -17.63 6.46 -21.24
CA SER A 26 -16.58 5.43 -21.04
C SER A 26 -15.30 5.73 -21.84
N LYS A 27 -15.39 6.27 -23.06
CA LYS A 27 -14.21 6.69 -23.85
C LYS A 27 -13.45 7.86 -23.20
N ASN A 28 -14.16 8.84 -22.63
CA ASN A 28 -13.54 9.95 -21.91
C ASN A 28 -12.87 9.50 -20.61
N LEU A 29 -13.42 8.47 -19.95
CA LEU A 29 -12.80 7.78 -18.82
C LEU A 29 -11.72 6.76 -19.22
N ARG A 30 -11.46 6.60 -20.53
CA ARG A 30 -10.57 5.59 -21.13
C ARG A 30 -10.92 4.14 -20.76
N LEU A 31 -12.13 3.85 -20.27
CA LEU A 31 -12.59 2.47 -20.06
C LEU A 31 -12.73 1.76 -21.42
N ALA A 32 -12.30 0.51 -21.48
CA ALA A 32 -12.47 -0.32 -22.67
C ALA A 32 -13.85 -0.99 -22.69
N GLU A 33 -14.33 -1.35 -23.88
CA GLU A 33 -15.47 -2.24 -24.05
C GLU A 33 -15.19 -3.59 -23.37
N MET A 34 -16.23 -4.21 -22.81
CA MET A 34 -16.14 -5.48 -22.09
C MET A 34 -15.50 -6.55 -22.98
N GLY A 35 -14.33 -7.07 -22.58
CA GLY A 35 -13.61 -8.14 -23.31
C GLY A 35 -12.26 -7.74 -23.92
N ASN A 36 -11.86 -6.46 -23.93
CA ASN A 36 -10.50 -6.07 -24.31
C ASN A 36 -9.62 -5.93 -23.05
N THR A 37 -8.91 -7.02 -22.70
CA THR A 37 -8.02 -7.11 -21.54
C THR A 37 -6.62 -6.54 -21.75
N SER A 38 -6.35 -5.92 -22.91
CA SER A 38 -5.04 -5.32 -23.20
C SER A 38 -4.91 -3.94 -22.54
N GLY A 39 -4.49 -3.93 -21.27
CA GLY A 39 -3.72 -2.83 -20.70
C GLY A 39 -4.46 -1.62 -20.15
N LYS A 40 -5.63 -1.77 -19.52
CA LYS A 40 -6.27 -0.66 -18.80
C LYS A 40 -6.79 -1.07 -17.42
N LEU A 41 -6.15 -0.53 -16.39
CA LEU A 41 -6.54 -0.66 -14.97
C LEU A 41 -7.79 0.18 -14.72
N ALA A 42 -8.92 -0.47 -14.42
CA ALA A 42 -10.07 0.22 -13.84
C ALA A 42 -9.78 0.43 -12.35
N ILE A 43 -9.56 1.69 -11.95
CA ILE A 43 -9.44 2.05 -10.53
C ILE A 43 -10.85 2.17 -9.97
N ILE A 44 -11.41 1.06 -9.50
CA ILE A 44 -12.71 1.05 -8.82
C ILE A 44 -12.44 1.28 -7.33
N GLY A 45 -12.30 2.55 -6.95
CA GLY A 45 -12.46 2.95 -5.55
C GLY A 45 -13.96 3.09 -5.23
N ASN A 46 -14.37 2.76 -4.01
CA ASN A 46 -15.68 3.19 -3.50
C ASN A 46 -15.58 4.68 -3.12
N VAL A 47 -15.51 5.54 -4.14
CA VAL A 47 -15.50 6.99 -4.01
C VAL A 47 -16.97 7.39 -3.85
N LYS A 48 -17.42 7.56 -2.59
CA LYS A 48 -18.81 7.84 -2.24
C LYS A 48 -19.14 9.33 -2.39
N THR A 49 -18.12 10.18 -2.32
CA THR A 49 -18.21 11.63 -2.46
C THR A 49 -17.12 12.16 -3.39
N ASP A 50 -17.32 13.36 -3.95
CA ASP A 50 -16.34 14.04 -4.80
C ASP A 50 -15.00 14.34 -4.08
N ASN A 51 -14.96 14.19 -2.76
CA ASN A 51 -13.75 14.38 -1.94
C ASN A 51 -12.99 13.09 -1.65
N ASP A 52 -13.57 11.92 -1.93
CA ASP A 52 -12.89 10.65 -1.69
C ASP A 52 -11.79 10.46 -2.74
N LYS A 53 -10.59 10.11 -2.28
CA LYS A 53 -9.44 9.86 -3.16
C LYS A 53 -9.12 8.38 -3.19
N CYS A 54 -8.85 7.86 -4.38
CA CYS A 54 -8.28 6.53 -4.54
C CYS A 54 -6.78 6.66 -4.81
N ALA A 55 -5.98 5.88 -4.09
CA ALA A 55 -4.56 5.72 -4.37
C ALA A 55 -4.31 4.33 -4.95
N VAL A 56 -3.50 4.27 -6.01
CA VAL A 56 -3.03 3.00 -6.60
C VAL A 56 -1.52 2.90 -6.49
N ILE A 57 -1.03 1.66 -6.46
CA ILE A 57 0.40 1.41 -6.47
C ILE A 57 0.95 1.76 -7.86
N VAL A 58 1.84 2.75 -7.94
CA VAL A 58 2.46 3.20 -9.19
C VAL A 58 3.84 2.60 -9.40
N LYS A 59 4.49 2.13 -8.33
CA LYS A 59 5.80 1.47 -8.41
C LYS A 59 5.99 0.50 -7.26
N THR A 60 6.62 -0.63 -7.57
CA THR A 60 7.11 -1.60 -6.58
C THR A 60 8.56 -1.94 -6.89
N GLY A 61 9.30 -2.37 -5.88
CA GLY A 61 10.63 -2.91 -6.10
C GLY A 61 11.22 -3.57 -4.87
N SER A 62 12.42 -4.09 -5.04
CA SER A 62 13.20 -4.70 -3.97
C SER A 62 14.69 -4.56 -4.23
N ASN A 63 15.47 -4.52 -3.16
CA ASN A 63 16.93 -4.67 -3.19
C ASN A 63 17.39 -5.41 -1.93
N ALA A 64 18.71 -5.44 -1.68
CA ALA A 64 19.27 -6.10 -0.49
C ALA A 64 18.75 -5.54 0.85
N ASN A 65 18.27 -4.30 0.86
CA ASN A 65 17.78 -3.63 2.05
C ASN A 65 16.30 -3.90 2.35
N GLY A 66 15.53 -4.42 1.38
CA GLY A 66 14.13 -4.72 1.58
C GLY A 66 13.28 -4.51 0.33
N LYS A 67 11.98 -4.31 0.55
CA LYS A 67 10.96 -4.14 -0.48
C LYS A 67 10.23 -2.81 -0.26
N TYR A 68 9.67 -2.26 -1.35
CA TYR A 68 8.92 -1.01 -1.29
C TYR A 68 7.73 -0.97 -2.25
N ARG A 69 6.77 -0.11 -1.91
CA ARG A 69 5.61 0.30 -2.70
C ARG A 69 5.51 1.83 -2.68
N ILE A 70 5.31 2.44 -3.85
CA ILE A 70 4.99 3.86 -4.00
C ILE A 70 3.56 3.97 -4.51
N TRP A 71 2.78 4.79 -3.83
CA TRP A 71 1.39 5.06 -4.13
C TRP A 71 1.25 6.33 -4.98
N SER A 72 0.18 6.42 -5.77
CA SER A 72 -0.10 7.56 -6.66
C SER A 72 -0.34 8.88 -5.94
N ASP A 73 -0.64 8.82 -4.64
CA ASP A 73 -0.80 9.97 -3.76
C ASP A 73 0.54 10.47 -3.15
N GLY A 74 1.66 9.80 -3.48
CA GLY A 74 2.99 10.11 -2.96
C GLY A 74 3.36 9.36 -1.68
N SER A 75 2.45 8.59 -1.09
CA SER A 75 2.74 7.76 0.08
C SER A 75 3.69 6.61 -0.29
N ILE A 76 4.49 6.16 0.67
CA ILE A 76 5.50 5.11 0.46
C ILE A 76 5.45 4.11 1.61
N ASP A 77 5.33 2.83 1.28
CA ASP A 77 5.50 1.72 2.22
C ASP A 77 6.81 0.98 1.95
N MET A 78 7.52 0.64 3.01
CA MET A 78 8.70 -0.20 2.95
C MET A 78 8.67 -1.28 4.01
N TRP A 79 9.29 -2.41 3.74
CA TRP A 79 9.43 -3.48 4.72
C TRP A 79 10.61 -4.38 4.41
N GLY A 80 11.07 -5.08 5.44
CA GLY A 80 12.18 -6.00 5.35
C GLY A 80 12.43 -6.73 6.66
N ASN A 81 13.60 -7.35 6.73
CA ASN A 81 14.15 -7.93 7.95
C ASN A 81 15.37 -7.14 8.39
N GLY A 82 15.63 -7.15 9.69
CA GLY A 82 16.83 -6.62 10.32
C GLY A 82 17.42 -7.66 11.26
N ILE A 83 18.71 -7.53 11.53
CA ILE A 83 19.44 -8.37 12.48
C ILE A 83 20.23 -7.42 13.39
N ALA A 84 20.10 -7.61 14.70
CA ALA A 84 20.93 -6.89 15.65
C ALA A 84 22.35 -7.47 15.73
N ASN A 85 23.28 -6.66 16.19
CA ASN A 85 24.59 -7.14 16.62
C ASN A 85 24.48 -7.81 18.01
N VAL A 86 25.59 -8.34 18.52
CA VAL A 86 25.64 -8.99 19.86
C VAL A 86 25.30 -8.05 21.02
N ASN A 87 25.45 -6.74 20.83
CA ASN A 87 25.07 -5.70 21.81
C ASN A 87 23.60 -5.31 21.72
N GLY A 88 22.82 -5.91 20.80
CA GLY A 88 21.42 -5.59 20.60
C GLY A 88 21.17 -4.37 19.73
N ASP A 89 22.20 -3.73 19.17
CA ASP A 89 22.00 -2.59 18.26
C ASP A 89 21.74 -3.10 16.84
N ALA A 90 20.75 -2.51 16.16
CA ALA A 90 20.50 -2.77 14.75
C ALA A 90 20.37 -1.46 13.97
N LEU A 91 20.85 -1.49 12.73
CA LEU A 91 20.64 -0.44 11.75
C LEU A 91 20.08 -1.08 10.48
N VAL A 92 18.99 -0.50 9.99
CA VAL A 92 18.38 -0.88 8.73
C VAL A 92 18.48 0.31 7.79
N ASN A 93 19.13 0.12 6.65
CA ASN A 93 19.02 1.07 5.55
C ASN A 93 17.70 0.83 4.82
N TYR A 94 17.02 1.89 4.40
CA TYR A 94 15.82 1.74 3.60
C TYR A 94 16.17 1.30 2.16
N PRO A 95 15.27 0.58 1.47
CA PRO A 95 15.48 0.20 0.08
C PRO A 95 15.50 1.40 -0.86
N ILE A 96 14.80 2.49 -0.54
CA ILE A 96 14.86 3.78 -1.22
C ILE A 96 14.85 4.92 -0.19
N ALA A 97 15.33 6.11 -0.56
CA ALA A 97 15.22 7.28 0.29
C ALA A 97 13.76 7.79 0.32
N LEU A 98 13.29 8.14 1.52
CA LEU A 98 12.02 8.83 1.71
C LEU A 98 12.18 10.34 1.45
N PRO A 99 11.10 11.04 1.08
CA PRO A 99 11.11 12.51 0.97
C PRO A 99 11.32 13.24 2.31
N ALA A 100 10.84 12.65 3.41
CA ALA A 100 11.09 13.10 4.78
C ALA A 100 11.18 11.90 5.72
N ALA A 101 11.33 12.14 7.03
CA ALA A 101 11.35 11.04 7.99
C ALA A 101 10.04 10.24 7.99
N ALA A 102 10.18 8.96 8.27
CA ALA A 102 9.05 8.05 8.45
C ALA A 102 8.16 8.51 9.62
N GLN A 103 6.84 8.47 9.44
CA GLN A 103 5.88 8.78 10.51
C GLN A 103 5.65 7.55 11.39
N ASN A 104 5.53 6.38 10.77
CA ASN A 104 5.18 5.13 11.45
C ASN A 104 6.19 4.04 11.10
N ILE A 105 6.77 3.45 12.15
CA ILE A 105 7.67 2.30 12.06
C ILE A 105 7.10 1.20 12.95
N THR A 106 6.86 0.03 12.37
CA THR A 106 6.37 -1.15 13.08
C THR A 106 7.43 -2.24 13.03
N THR A 107 7.54 -2.99 14.11
CA THR A 107 8.49 -4.09 14.21
C THR A 107 7.80 -5.35 14.73
N THR A 108 8.34 -6.50 14.34
CA THR A 108 7.90 -7.80 14.85
C THR A 108 9.15 -8.64 15.12
N PRO A 109 9.40 -9.03 16.37
CA PRO A 109 10.54 -9.90 16.70
C PRO A 109 10.45 -11.21 15.90
N ALA A 110 11.57 -11.64 15.32
CA ALA A 110 11.63 -12.94 14.64
C ALA A 110 12.07 -13.99 15.67
N ALA A 111 11.12 -14.82 16.12
CA ALA A 111 11.45 -15.96 16.97
C ALA A 111 12.09 -17.06 16.11
N LEU A 112 13.34 -17.42 16.43
CA LEU A 112 13.91 -18.67 15.94
C LEU A 112 13.27 -19.81 16.73
N SER A 113 12.56 -20.71 16.05
CA SER A 113 12.03 -21.94 16.66
C SER A 113 13.16 -22.95 16.89
N THR A 114 14.18 -22.57 17.65
CA THR A 114 15.10 -23.55 18.22
C THR A 114 14.39 -24.16 19.40
N GLY A 115 14.32 -25.49 19.51
CA GLY A 115 13.61 -26.21 20.59
C GLY A 115 14.10 -25.95 22.02
N THR A 116 14.89 -24.90 22.23
CA THR A 116 15.33 -24.37 23.51
C THR A 116 14.46 -23.19 23.92
N THR A 117 14.00 -23.20 25.17
CA THR A 117 13.30 -22.06 25.78
C THR A 117 14.22 -20.84 25.74
N ARG A 118 13.83 -19.84 24.97
CA ARG A 118 14.53 -18.55 24.89
C ARG A 118 13.65 -17.44 25.48
N PRO A 119 14.24 -16.44 26.16
CA PRO A 119 13.47 -15.29 26.59
C PRO A 119 12.94 -14.53 25.37
N ILE A 120 11.78 -13.90 25.53
CA ILE A 120 11.06 -13.23 24.43
C ILE A 120 11.89 -12.04 23.96
N THR A 121 12.10 -11.94 22.65
CA THR A 121 12.78 -10.80 22.03
C THR A 121 11.81 -9.62 21.88
N SER A 122 12.25 -8.43 22.24
CA SER A 122 11.56 -7.16 22.07
C SER A 122 12.41 -6.24 21.20
N VAL A 123 11.76 -5.50 20.30
CA VAL A 123 12.43 -4.59 19.38
C VAL A 123 11.90 -3.18 19.64
N MET A 124 12.79 -2.27 19.97
CA MET A 124 12.49 -0.87 20.19
C MET A 124 13.04 -0.05 19.03
N VAL A 125 12.20 0.83 18.47
CA VAL A 125 12.60 1.79 17.45
C VAL A 125 13.33 2.95 18.11
N VAL A 126 14.55 3.25 17.67
CA VAL A 126 15.38 4.35 18.16
C VAL A 126 15.79 5.18 16.96
N THR A 127 14.83 5.79 16.27
CA THR A 127 15.10 6.56 15.07
C THR A 127 15.08 8.06 15.33
N ASP A 128 16.00 8.76 14.70
CA ASP A 128 15.92 10.20 14.58
C ASP A 128 14.76 10.58 13.65
N LEU A 129 13.86 11.44 14.14
CA LEU A 129 12.70 11.97 13.41
C LEU A 129 13.06 12.85 12.21
N THR A 130 14.35 13.01 11.89
CA THR A 130 14.84 13.73 10.71
C THR A 130 15.41 12.82 9.63
N THR A 131 15.62 11.53 9.92
CA THR A 131 16.32 10.63 9.00
C THR A 131 15.38 9.95 8.00
N ALA A 132 15.67 10.16 6.71
CA ALA A 132 14.83 9.67 5.60
C ALA A 132 15.40 8.43 4.87
N THR A 133 16.55 7.89 5.31
CA THR A 133 17.27 6.83 4.58
C THR A 133 17.50 5.55 5.38
N LYS A 134 17.25 5.58 6.68
CA LYS A 134 17.53 4.46 7.58
C LYS A 134 16.72 4.56 8.87
N ALA A 135 16.66 3.44 9.59
CA ALA A 135 16.17 3.34 10.94
C ALA A 135 17.18 2.60 11.83
N THR A 136 17.22 2.96 13.11
CA THR A 136 18.03 2.30 14.14
C THR A 136 17.11 1.72 15.21
N PHE A 137 17.52 0.58 15.76
CA PHE A 137 16.72 -0.20 16.69
C PHE A 137 17.59 -0.74 17.82
N ILE A 138 16.94 -0.97 18.96
CA ILE A 138 17.51 -1.72 20.08
C ILE A 138 16.69 -3.00 20.25
N VAL A 139 17.38 -4.13 20.21
CA VAL A 139 16.83 -5.47 20.37
C VAL A 139 17.29 -6.02 21.71
N LYS A 140 16.33 -6.31 22.59
CA LYS A 140 16.59 -6.88 23.91
C LYS A 140 15.72 -8.09 24.15
N ARG A 141 16.19 -9.02 24.95
CA ARG A 141 15.37 -10.11 25.46
C ARG A 141 14.63 -9.70 26.74
N SER A 142 13.58 -10.44 27.09
CA SER A 142 12.75 -10.18 28.28
C SER A 142 13.53 -10.32 29.60
N ASP A 143 14.68 -10.99 29.58
CA ASP A 143 15.60 -11.11 30.72
C ASP A 143 16.61 -9.95 30.81
N GLY A 144 16.52 -8.96 29.91
CA GLY A 144 17.42 -7.81 29.83
C GLY A 144 18.73 -8.07 29.08
N THR A 145 18.98 -9.30 28.62
CA THR A 145 20.18 -9.61 27.85
C THR A 145 20.11 -9.03 26.43
N THR A 146 21.27 -8.64 25.91
CA THR A 146 21.42 -8.23 24.52
C THR A 146 21.51 -9.44 23.62
N SER A 147 21.14 -9.27 22.35
CA SER A 147 21.02 -10.39 21.44
C SER A 147 21.15 -9.97 19.98
N ALA A 148 21.78 -10.84 19.18
CA ALA A 148 21.79 -10.77 17.72
C ALA A 148 20.53 -11.40 17.08
N ASP A 149 19.38 -11.31 17.75
CA ASP A 149 18.12 -11.84 17.22
C ASP A 149 17.64 -10.98 16.04
N GLY A 150 16.95 -11.64 15.11
CA GLY A 150 16.35 -10.99 13.94
C GLY A 150 14.98 -10.37 14.25
N PHE A 151 14.53 -9.51 13.35
CA PHE A 151 13.18 -8.93 13.41
C PHE A 151 12.70 -8.54 12.01
N TYR A 152 11.39 -8.44 11.85
CA TYR A 152 10.75 -7.80 10.71
C TYR A 152 10.47 -6.35 11.04
N TRP A 153 10.52 -5.51 10.02
CA TRP A 153 10.19 -4.10 10.13
C TRP A 153 9.34 -3.67 8.94
N SER A 154 8.48 -2.69 9.18
CA SER A 154 7.77 -1.96 8.14
C SER A 154 7.74 -0.47 8.47
N VAL A 155 7.76 0.34 7.44
CA VAL A 155 7.75 1.80 7.52
C VAL A 155 6.70 2.34 6.57
N ASN A 156 5.98 3.37 7.02
CA ASN A 156 5.10 4.17 6.19
C ASN A 156 5.53 5.64 6.24
N TYR A 157 5.52 6.25 5.05
CA TYR A 157 5.57 7.68 4.84
C TYR A 157 4.27 8.11 4.15
N ALA A 158 3.51 8.99 4.79
CA ALA A 158 2.35 9.65 4.21
C ALA A 158 2.72 11.06 3.74
N ALA A 159 2.27 11.41 2.53
CA ALA A 159 2.58 12.69 1.90
C ALA A 159 1.66 13.85 2.35
N PHE A 160 0.68 13.60 3.22
CA PHE A 160 -0.35 14.55 3.64
C PHE A 160 -0.71 14.40 5.12
#